data_AF-A0A960A686-F1
#
_entry.id   AF-A0A960A686-F1
#
_cell.length_a   1.000
_cell.length_b   1.000
_cell.length_c   1.000
_cell.angle_alpha   90.00
_cell.angle_beta   90.00
_cell.angle_gamma   90.00
#
_symmetry.space_group_name_H-M   'P 1'
#
loop_
_entity.id
_entity.type
_entity.pdbx_description
1 polymer ?
#
loop_
_entity_poly.entity_id
_entity_poly.type
_entity_poly.pdbx_seq_one_letter_code
_entity_poly.pdbx_strand_id
1 'polypeptide(L)'
;MASATDDKNVIWLTQVSFDELTAELKELKEVTRVEVVKKVSTARDEGDLKENAGYHAARDELGKLDGRIQQLQDMLERAKVGETPPDDGVVEPGMKVTVRFPALGQEQTFLLGAREMAAEDLEVFSPQSALGEAIHGSKKGDTVSYVAPSGKSIDVEILDAVPFVD
;
A
#
# COMPACT_ATOMS: atom_id res chain seq x y z
N MET A 1 16.69 -17.62 18.60
CA MET A 1 15.51 -18.16 17.89
C MET A 1 14.67 -16.95 17.52
N ALA A 2 14.92 -16.34 16.37
CA ALA A 2 14.16 -15.16 15.92
C ALA A 2 12.74 -15.62 15.55
N SER A 3 11.73 -14.94 16.09
CA SER A 3 10.32 -15.26 15.91
C SER A 3 9.88 -14.88 14.49
N ALA A 4 9.83 -15.85 13.58
CA ALA A 4 9.39 -15.68 12.19
C ALA A 4 7.86 -15.54 12.06
N THR A 5 7.23 -14.68 12.86
CA THR A 5 5.75 -14.65 12.96
C THR A 5 5.11 -13.26 12.85
N ASP A 6 5.87 -12.19 12.63
CA ASP A 6 5.29 -10.84 12.52
C ASP A 6 5.40 -10.17 11.12
N ASP A 7 6.06 -10.81 10.15
CA ASP A 7 6.29 -10.17 8.83
C ASP A 7 5.01 -9.98 8.00
N LYS A 8 3.92 -10.68 8.33
CA LYS A 8 2.66 -10.63 7.56
C LYS A 8 1.92 -9.29 7.66
N ASN A 9 2.22 -8.50 8.70
CA ASN A 9 1.54 -7.23 8.94
C ASN A 9 2.46 -6.01 8.72
N VAL A 10 3.74 -6.22 8.43
CA VAL A 10 4.69 -5.12 8.19
C VAL A 10 4.44 -4.52 6.80
N ILE A 11 4.37 -3.19 6.74
CA ILE A 11 4.28 -2.46 5.48
C ILE A 11 5.66 -1.92 5.18
N TRP A 12 6.22 -2.27 4.04
CA TRP A 12 7.54 -1.79 3.65
C TRP A 12 7.41 -0.50 2.87
N LEU A 13 8.13 0.51 3.31
CA LEU A 13 8.16 1.83 2.67
C LEU A 13 9.62 2.25 2.47
N THR A 14 9.87 2.94 1.37
CA THR A 14 11.13 3.69 1.23
C THR A 14 11.12 4.88 2.18
N GLN A 15 12.29 5.41 2.52
CA GLN A 15 12.38 6.60 3.37
C GLN A 15 11.61 7.79 2.75
N VAL A 16 11.74 7.97 1.43
CA VAL A 16 11.02 9.00 0.68
C VAL A 16 9.52 8.83 0.83
N SER A 17 8.99 7.63 0.58
CA SER A 17 7.55 7.35 0.69
C SER A 17 7.04 7.57 2.12
N PHE A 18 7.80 7.14 3.13
CA PHE A 18 7.45 7.36 4.53
C PHE A 18 7.39 8.85 4.89
N ASP A 19 8.35 9.64 4.43
CA ASP A 19 8.41 11.08 4.69
C ASP A 19 7.25 11.82 4.01
N GLU A 20 6.92 11.47 2.76
CA GLU A 20 5.78 12.02 2.02
C GLU A 20 4.44 11.71 2.70
N LEU A 21 4.23 10.45 3.10
CA LEU A 21 3.02 10.02 3.79
C LEU A 21 2.89 10.64 5.19
N THR A 22 4.02 10.86 5.87
CA THR A 22 4.05 11.58 7.15
C THR A 22 3.70 13.05 6.96
N ALA A 23 4.21 13.69 5.90
CA ALA A 23 3.87 15.06 5.56
C ALA A 23 2.39 15.21 5.18
N GLU A 24 1.85 14.29 4.37
CA GLU A 24 0.42 14.23 4.05
C GLU A 24 -0.42 14.10 5.33
N LEU A 25 -0.10 13.14 6.19
CA LEU A 25 -0.82 12.93 7.45
C LEU A 25 -0.84 14.20 8.31
N LYS A 26 0.29 14.90 8.39
CA LYS A 26 0.39 16.16 9.14
C LYS A 26 -0.52 17.24 8.56
N GLU A 27 -0.46 17.46 7.25
CA GLU A 27 -1.31 18.44 6.56
C GLU A 27 -2.80 18.13 6.77
N LEU A 28 -3.20 16.87 6.57
CA LEU A 28 -4.59 16.46 6.75
C LEU A 28 -5.09 16.70 8.18
N LYS A 29 -4.27 16.41 9.19
CA LYS A 29 -4.65 16.56 10.61
C LYS A 29 -4.65 18.01 11.09
N GLU A 30 -3.62 18.76 10.74
CA GLU A 30 -3.38 20.10 11.31
C GLU A 30 -4.07 21.20 10.52
N VAL A 31 -4.24 21.02 9.21
CA VAL A 31 -4.82 22.03 8.31
C VAL A 31 -6.21 21.59 7.86
N THR A 32 -6.28 20.59 6.99
CA THR A 32 -7.52 20.23 6.27
C THR A 32 -8.65 19.86 7.22
N ARG A 33 -8.38 19.04 8.25
CA ARG A 33 -9.40 18.62 9.21
C ARG A 33 -9.97 19.78 10.01
N VAL A 34 -9.14 20.74 10.41
CA VAL A 34 -9.59 21.92 11.14
C VAL A 34 -10.54 22.75 10.28
N GLU A 35 -10.21 22.93 9.00
CA GLU A 35 -11.05 23.65 8.05
C GLU A 35 -12.39 22.95 7.80
N VAL A 36 -12.37 21.63 7.57
CA VAL A 36 -13.61 20.86 7.31
C VAL A 36 -14.51 20.83 8.55
N VAL A 37 -13.95 20.69 9.76
CA VAL A 37 -14.74 20.78 11.00
C VAL A 37 -15.38 22.15 11.14
N LYS A 38 -14.68 23.24 10.78
CA LYS A 38 -15.25 24.59 10.79
C LYS A 38 -16.37 24.75 9.76
N LYS A 39 -16.23 24.18 8.55
CA LYS A 39 -17.29 24.14 7.54
C LYS A 39 -18.53 23.40 8.04
N VAL A 40 -18.35 22.23 8.65
CA VAL A 40 -19.44 21.45 9.27
C VAL A 40 -20.14 22.27 10.35
N SER A 41 -19.40 22.94 11.22
CA SER A 41 -19.99 23.78 12.27
C SER A 41 -20.78 24.94 11.68
N THR A 42 -20.25 25.62 10.66
CA THR A 42 -20.91 26.75 10.01
C THR A 42 -22.21 26.31 9.34
N ALA A 43 -22.16 25.24 8.55
CA ALA A 43 -23.36 24.69 7.89
C ALA A 43 -24.40 24.22 8.91
N ARG A 44 -23.98 23.69 10.07
CA ARG A 44 -24.89 23.30 11.15
C ARG A 44 -25.68 24.50 11.70
N ASP A 45 -25.10 25.68 11.70
CA ASP A 45 -25.72 26.88 12.26
C ASP A 45 -26.66 27.59 11.25
N GLU A 46 -26.73 27.12 9.98
CA GLU A 46 -27.52 27.72 8.89
C GLU A 46 -29.01 27.30 8.83
N GLY A 47 -29.48 26.42 9.73
CA GLY A 47 -30.91 26.11 9.83
C GLY A 47 -31.23 24.65 10.12
N ASP A 48 -32.32 24.14 9.55
CA ASP A 48 -32.77 22.76 9.75
C ASP A 48 -31.79 21.76 9.12
N LEU A 49 -31.15 20.95 9.98
CA LEU A 49 -30.13 19.97 9.59
C LEU A 49 -30.65 18.89 8.66
N LYS A 50 -31.95 18.59 8.70
CA LYS A 50 -32.52 17.50 7.91
C LYS A 50 -32.58 17.81 6.41
N GLU A 51 -32.72 19.09 6.07
CA GLU A 51 -32.82 19.56 4.68
C GLU A 51 -31.52 20.27 4.23
N ASN A 52 -30.57 20.48 5.14
CA ASN A 52 -29.32 21.18 4.83
C ASN A 52 -28.34 20.27 4.07
N ALA A 53 -28.42 20.32 2.73
CA ALA A 53 -27.51 19.61 1.84
C ALA A 53 -26.04 19.96 2.05
N GLY A 54 -25.72 21.22 2.41
CA GLY A 54 -24.35 21.66 2.70
C GLY A 54 -23.78 21.01 3.95
N TYR A 55 -24.59 20.85 5.00
CA TYR A 55 -24.22 20.13 6.22
C TYR A 55 -23.94 18.66 5.94
N HIS A 56 -24.82 17.98 5.17
CA HIS A 56 -24.62 16.58 4.81
C HIS A 56 -23.34 16.38 3.97
N ALA A 57 -23.12 17.23 2.96
CA ALA A 57 -21.90 17.16 2.14
C ALA A 57 -20.63 17.39 2.98
N ALA A 58 -20.63 18.36 3.88
CA ALA A 58 -19.49 18.63 4.77
C ALA A 58 -19.24 17.50 5.77
N ARG A 59 -20.29 16.83 6.26
CA ARG A 59 -20.17 15.65 7.14
C ARG A 59 -19.60 14.45 6.40
N ASP A 60 -20.01 14.23 5.16
CA ASP A 60 -19.47 13.17 4.31
C ASP A 60 -18.00 13.43 3.95
N GLU A 61 -17.64 14.69 3.64
CA GLU A 61 -16.26 15.13 3.43
C GLU A 61 -15.41 14.85 4.68
N LEU A 62 -15.89 15.23 5.87
CA LEU A 62 -15.22 14.95 7.13
C LEU A 62 -15.02 13.45 7.36
N GLY A 63 -16.04 12.63 7.06
CA GLY A 63 -15.95 11.18 7.21
C GLY A 63 -14.88 10.55 6.30
N LYS A 64 -14.80 10.99 5.04
CA LYS A 64 -13.76 10.54 4.10
C LYS A 64 -12.37 10.96 4.55
N LEU A 65 -12.23 12.20 5.02
CA LEU A 65 -10.98 12.74 5.54
C LEU A 65 -10.50 11.95 6.77
N ASP A 66 -11.37 11.74 7.75
CA ASP A 66 -11.05 10.97 8.96
C ASP A 66 -10.68 9.52 8.61
N GLY A 67 -11.34 8.93 7.61
CA GLY A 67 -10.97 7.61 7.07
C GLY A 67 -9.56 7.57 6.47
N ARG A 68 -9.17 8.58 5.67
CA ARG A 68 -7.80 8.67 5.12
C ARG A 68 -6.77 8.88 6.21
N ILE A 69 -7.05 9.73 7.20
CA ILE A 69 -6.17 9.96 8.34
C ILE A 69 -5.92 8.64 9.08
N GLN A 70 -6.98 7.89 9.38
CA GLN A 70 -6.85 6.59 10.06
C GLN A 70 -6.03 5.61 9.22
N GLN A 71 -6.29 5.49 7.92
CA GLN A 71 -5.52 4.63 7.03
C GLN A 71 -4.02 4.98 7.03
N LEU A 72 -3.67 6.27 6.94
CA LEU A 72 -2.29 6.73 6.97
C LEU A 72 -1.62 6.44 8.32
N GLN A 73 -2.33 6.65 9.43
CA GLN A 73 -1.82 6.32 10.77
C GLN A 73 -1.52 4.83 10.92
N ASP A 74 -2.49 3.97 10.55
CA ASP A 74 -2.33 2.52 10.63
C ASP A 74 -1.16 2.05 9.74
N MET A 75 -1.00 2.66 8.57
CA MET A 75 0.09 2.33 7.65
C MET A 75 1.46 2.74 8.20
N LEU A 76 1.60 3.97 8.67
CA LEU A 76 2.86 4.50 9.21
C LEU A 76 3.26 3.78 10.52
N GLU A 77 2.31 3.36 11.35
CA GLU A 77 2.57 2.58 12.57
C GLU A 77 3.16 1.20 12.25
N ARG A 78 2.71 0.59 11.16
CA ARG A 78 3.17 -0.73 10.69
C ARG A 78 4.36 -0.65 9.74
N ALA A 79 4.84 0.56 9.44
CA ALA A 79 5.84 0.79 8.43
C ALA A 79 7.23 0.34 8.92
N LYS A 80 7.93 -0.43 8.09
CA LYS A 80 9.36 -0.67 8.20
C LYS A 80 10.07 0.10 7.09
N VAL A 81 10.97 0.99 7.50
CA VAL A 81 11.58 2.00 6.65
C VAL A 81 13.07 1.73 6.49
N GLY A 82 13.59 1.82 5.27
CA GLY A 82 15.02 1.97 5.02
C GLY A 82 15.89 0.72 5.19
N GLU A 83 15.33 -0.43 5.56
CA GLU A 83 16.05 -1.70 5.44
C GLU A 83 15.86 -2.24 4.02
N THR A 84 16.81 -1.93 3.13
CA THR A 84 16.90 -2.62 1.84
C THR A 84 17.08 -4.12 2.12
N PRO A 85 16.21 -5.00 1.60
CA PRO A 85 16.37 -6.44 1.79
C PRO A 85 17.73 -6.90 1.23
N PRO A 86 18.30 -8.00 1.76
CA PRO A 86 19.57 -8.51 1.28
C PRO A 86 19.47 -8.93 -0.19
N ASP A 87 20.51 -8.66 -0.99
CA ASP A 87 20.57 -9.12 -2.39
C ASP A 87 20.94 -10.62 -2.46
N ASP A 88 20.01 -11.48 -2.04
CA ASP A 88 20.18 -12.94 -1.97
C ASP A 88 19.23 -13.71 -2.90
N GLY A 89 18.48 -12.97 -3.74
CA GLY A 89 17.54 -13.50 -4.72
C GLY A 89 16.23 -14.05 -4.14
N VAL A 90 15.94 -13.80 -2.86
CA VAL A 90 14.67 -14.17 -2.21
C VAL A 90 13.63 -13.08 -2.43
N VAL A 91 12.44 -13.47 -2.87
CA VAL A 91 11.33 -12.54 -3.05
C VAL A 91 10.77 -12.11 -1.69
N GLU A 92 11.06 -10.88 -1.31
CA GLU A 92 10.60 -10.26 -0.07
C GLU A 92 10.09 -8.83 -0.36
N PRO A 93 9.25 -8.24 0.52
CA PRO A 93 8.86 -6.85 0.37
C PRO A 93 10.09 -5.91 0.28
N GLY A 94 10.01 -4.90 -0.58
CA GLY A 94 11.14 -4.03 -0.93
C GLY A 94 12.01 -4.56 -2.07
N MET A 95 11.66 -5.70 -2.68
CA MET A 95 12.33 -6.22 -3.88
C MET A 95 11.63 -5.78 -5.16
N LYS A 96 12.43 -5.50 -6.19
CA LYS A 96 11.99 -5.50 -7.59
C LYS A 96 12.00 -6.94 -8.09
N VAL A 97 10.82 -7.46 -8.40
CA VAL A 97 10.62 -8.86 -8.80
C VAL A 97 10.29 -8.91 -10.28
N THR A 98 11.01 -9.77 -11.01
CA THR A 98 10.72 -10.11 -12.40
C THR A 98 10.13 -11.50 -12.45
N VAL A 99 8.94 -11.63 -13.05
CA VAL A 99 8.25 -12.90 -13.21
C VAL A 99 7.90 -13.17 -14.66
N ARG A 100 7.69 -14.44 -15.00
CA ARG A 100 7.06 -14.87 -16.24
C ARG A 100 5.72 -15.53 -15.95
N PHE A 101 4.71 -15.20 -16.75
CA PHE A 101 3.44 -15.93 -16.79
C PHE A 101 3.49 -16.96 -17.93
N PRO A 102 3.74 -18.25 -17.67
CA PRO A 102 3.97 -19.24 -18.73
C PRO A 102 2.78 -19.38 -19.69
N ALA A 103 1.56 -19.26 -19.16
CA ALA A 103 0.33 -19.33 -19.95
C ALA A 103 0.18 -18.18 -20.96
N LEU A 104 0.82 -17.05 -20.71
CA LEU A 104 0.79 -15.86 -21.57
C LEU A 104 2.09 -15.65 -22.36
N GLY A 105 3.18 -16.32 -21.97
CA GLY A 105 4.51 -16.08 -22.50
C GLY A 105 5.01 -14.66 -22.25
N GLN A 106 4.49 -13.99 -21.22
CA GLN A 106 4.79 -12.59 -20.90
C GLN A 106 5.65 -12.51 -19.64
N GLU A 107 6.57 -11.54 -19.64
CA GLU A 107 7.38 -11.18 -18.48
C GLU A 107 6.87 -9.85 -17.92
N GLN A 108 6.88 -9.74 -16.60
CA GLN A 108 6.45 -8.54 -15.88
C GLN A 108 7.43 -8.26 -14.76
N THR A 109 7.83 -7.00 -14.64
CA THR A 109 8.65 -6.51 -13.52
C THR A 109 7.81 -5.57 -12.69
N PHE A 110 7.81 -5.77 -11.37
CA PHE A 110 7.05 -4.96 -10.43
C PHE A 110 7.80 -4.83 -9.10
N LEU A 111 7.40 -3.84 -8.31
CA LEU A 111 7.86 -3.66 -6.93
C LEU A 111 6.91 -4.42 -5.99
N LEU A 112 7.46 -5.29 -5.15
CA LEU A 112 6.68 -5.94 -4.09
C LEU A 112 6.70 -5.03 -2.85
N GLY A 113 5.60 -4.33 -2.56
CA GLY A 113 5.60 -3.27 -1.53
C GLY A 113 4.24 -2.60 -1.31
N ALA A 114 4.21 -1.54 -0.52
CA ALA A 114 2.98 -0.76 -0.32
C ALA A 114 2.62 0.00 -1.60
N ARG A 115 1.34 0.09 -1.96
CA ARG A 115 0.92 0.79 -3.20
C ARG A 115 1.24 2.27 -3.17
N GLU A 116 1.42 2.80 -1.96
CA GLU A 116 1.79 4.16 -1.62
C GLU A 116 3.29 4.41 -1.78
N MET A 117 4.09 3.39 -2.12
CA MET A 117 5.48 3.59 -2.51
C MET A 117 5.55 4.34 -3.84
N ALA A 118 6.35 5.41 -3.86
CA ALA A 118 6.74 6.04 -5.12
C ALA A 118 7.62 5.06 -5.91
N ALA A 119 7.19 4.70 -7.12
CA ALA A 119 7.99 3.95 -8.08
C ALA A 119 7.63 4.48 -9.47
N GLU A 120 8.48 5.34 -10.04
CA GLU A 120 8.12 6.13 -11.23
C GLU A 120 7.75 5.28 -12.45
N ASP A 121 8.35 4.08 -12.59
CA ASP A 121 8.21 3.22 -13.77
C ASP A 121 7.78 1.77 -13.47
N LEU A 122 7.48 1.44 -12.21
CA LEU A 122 7.12 0.07 -11.82
C LEU A 122 5.72 0.05 -11.20
N GLU A 123 4.92 -0.93 -11.64
CA GLU A 123 3.72 -1.27 -10.90
C GLU A 123 4.09 -1.78 -9.51
N VAL A 124 3.28 -1.42 -8.51
CA VAL A 124 3.49 -1.85 -7.12
C VAL A 124 2.42 -2.86 -6.71
N PHE A 125 2.86 -4.04 -6.33
CA PHE A 125 1.99 -5.11 -5.85
C PHE A 125 2.16 -5.32 -4.34
N SER A 126 1.03 -5.40 -3.65
CA SER A 126 1.00 -5.63 -2.21
C SER A 126 1.47 -7.05 -1.87
N PRO A 127 2.32 -7.23 -0.84
CA PRO A 127 2.62 -8.54 -0.27
C PRO A 127 1.39 -9.33 0.20
N GLN A 128 0.28 -8.65 0.51
CA GLN A 128 -0.98 -9.28 0.92
C GLN A 128 -1.90 -9.65 -0.27
N SER A 129 -1.48 -9.36 -1.50
CA SER A 129 -2.21 -9.81 -2.68
C SER A 129 -2.03 -11.31 -2.91
N ALA A 130 -2.97 -11.98 -3.59
CA ALA A 130 -2.86 -13.42 -3.88
C ALA A 130 -1.55 -13.79 -4.61
N LEU A 131 -1.08 -12.91 -5.50
CA LEU A 131 0.23 -13.06 -6.15
C LEU A 131 1.36 -12.86 -5.13
N GLY A 132 1.33 -11.76 -4.37
CA GLY A 132 2.34 -11.42 -3.36
C GLY A 132 2.55 -12.52 -2.33
N GLU A 133 1.46 -13.09 -1.80
CA GLU A 133 1.50 -14.20 -0.85
C GLU A 133 2.09 -15.47 -1.47
N ALA A 134 1.80 -15.74 -2.74
CA ALA A 134 2.28 -16.94 -3.43
C ALA A 134 3.77 -16.88 -3.74
N ILE A 135 4.29 -15.70 -4.12
CA ILE A 135 5.70 -15.53 -4.49
C ILE A 135 6.62 -15.27 -3.30
N HIS A 136 6.09 -14.86 -2.15
CA HIS A 136 6.89 -14.53 -0.97
C HIS A 136 7.79 -15.70 -0.54
N GLY A 137 9.09 -15.44 -0.38
CA GLY A 137 10.11 -16.44 -0.05
C GLY A 137 10.59 -17.29 -1.22
N SER A 138 9.99 -17.16 -2.40
CA SER A 138 10.43 -17.87 -3.61
C SER A 138 11.74 -17.28 -4.15
N LYS A 139 12.46 -18.06 -4.94
CA LYS A 139 13.73 -17.65 -5.57
C LYS A 139 13.68 -17.82 -7.08
N LYS A 140 14.66 -17.23 -7.75
CA LYS A 140 14.88 -17.40 -9.18
C LYS A 140 14.85 -18.88 -9.59
N GLY A 141 14.01 -19.20 -10.58
CA GLY A 141 13.77 -20.54 -11.09
C GLY A 141 12.57 -21.25 -10.45
N ASP A 142 12.03 -20.75 -9.34
CA ASP A 142 10.83 -21.32 -8.74
C ASP A 142 9.60 -20.99 -9.58
N THR A 143 8.65 -21.93 -9.62
CA THR A 143 7.32 -21.72 -10.19
C THR A 143 6.27 -21.95 -9.11
N VAL A 144 5.41 -20.97 -8.90
CA VAL A 144 4.32 -21.02 -7.93
C VAL A 144 2.99 -20.75 -8.63
N SER A 145 1.89 -21.14 -8.00
CA SER A 145 0.54 -20.92 -8.53
C SER A 145 -0.29 -20.13 -7.52
N TYR A 146 -1.10 -19.20 -8.01
CA TYR A 146 -2.07 -18.46 -7.19
C TYR A 146 -3.44 -18.41 -7.84
N VAL A 147 -4.47 -18.18 -7.03
CA VAL A 147 -5.84 -18.01 -7.52
C VAL A 147 -6.12 -16.53 -7.68
N ALA A 148 -6.32 -16.09 -8.92
CA ALA A 148 -6.75 -14.72 -9.20
C ALA A 148 -8.17 -14.46 -8.67
N PRO A 149 -8.56 -13.20 -8.41
CA PRO A 149 -9.93 -12.86 -7.98
C PRO A 149 -11.03 -13.39 -8.91
N SER A 150 -10.71 -13.66 -10.18
CA SER A 150 -11.60 -14.30 -11.14
C SER A 150 -11.84 -15.80 -10.89
N GLY A 151 -11.20 -16.40 -9.89
CA GLY A 151 -11.23 -17.84 -9.59
C GLY A 151 -10.32 -18.70 -10.48
N LYS A 152 -9.49 -18.09 -11.32
CA LYS A 152 -8.57 -18.81 -12.21
C LYS A 152 -7.25 -19.07 -11.49
N SER A 153 -6.73 -20.28 -11.61
CA SER A 153 -5.35 -20.60 -11.21
C SER A 153 -4.39 -20.05 -12.25
N ILE A 154 -3.37 -19.32 -11.82
CA ILE A 154 -2.33 -18.72 -12.66
C ILE A 154 -0.97 -19.17 -12.12
N ASP A 155 -0.16 -19.74 -13.00
CA ASP A 155 1.21 -20.10 -12.70
C ASP A 155 2.14 -18.93 -13.00
N VAL A 156 3.17 -18.77 -12.17
CA VAL A 156 4.15 -17.70 -12.27
C VAL A 156 5.55 -18.25 -11.95
N GLU A 157 6.49 -18.02 -12.86
CA GLU A 157 7.90 -18.39 -12.72
C GLU A 157 8.70 -17.16 -12.28
N ILE A 158 9.52 -17.28 -11.24
CA ILE A 158 10.39 -16.20 -10.76
C ILE A 158 11.65 -16.16 -11.63
N LEU A 159 11.87 -15.04 -12.32
CA LEU A 159 13.05 -14.83 -13.15
C LEU A 159 14.17 -14.09 -12.44
N ASP A 160 13.81 -13.16 -11.55
CA ASP A 160 14.77 -12.36 -10.79
C ASP A 160 14.10 -11.69 -9.58
N ALA A 161 14.87 -11.45 -8.53
CA ALA A 161 14.46 -10.67 -7.37
C ALA A 161 15.69 -9.91 -6.88
N VAL A 162 15.65 -8.58 -6.97
CA VAL A 162 16.76 -7.70 -6.57
C VAL A 162 16.24 -6.58 -5.69
N PRO A 163 17.02 -6.08 -4.72
CA PRO A 163 16.54 -5.02 -3.85
C PRO A 163 16.20 -3.76 -4.64
N PHE A 164 15.08 -3.15 -4.30
CA PHE A 164 14.70 -1.86 -4.85
C PHE A 164 15.42 -0.75 -4.09
N VAL A 165 16.10 0.12 -4.83
CA VAL A 165 16.78 1.29 -4.32
C VAL A 165 16.28 2.47 -5.16
N ASP A 166 15.62 3.43 -4.49
CA ASP A 166 15.18 4.71 -5.07
C ASP A 166 16.38 5.55 -5.56
#